data_AF-A0A8S0SJC3-F1
#
_entry.id   AF-A0A8S0SJC3-F1
#
_cell.length_a   1.000
_cell.length_b   1.000
_cell.length_c   1.000
_cell.angle_alpha   90.00
_cell.angle_beta   90.00
_cell.angle_gamma   90.00
#
_symmetry.space_group_name_H-M   'P 1'
#
loop_
_entity.id
_entity.type
_entity.pdbx_description
1 polymer ?
#
loop_
_entity_poly.entity_id
_entity_poly.type
_entity_poly.pdbx_seq_one_letter_code
_entity_poly.pdbx_strand_id
1 'polypeptide(L)'
;MAIYNILLFFLLFCQLGLKITSSDEQETPKHTLQEAYNVLGIKPNPDGSLTREIRIPMVNATPDIEPTSTTQIALSKDIPLNPSTKTFIRLYKPLKPTKNSKIPLIIYLHGGDFVLFSAKTVIFHEFCNQISAQFPAVVASVEYRLAPEHRLPAAYDDAMDAIMWARKQAVFVNGGDAWIKLVDFSRVFLLGSSAGGNIVYHAALRALNLNLSPIKIKGLIMNQPYFGGVHRTKSEIRLREDAYIPLYVNDLLWTFALPKNASRDHVFSNPLMIRRSSYNLGKIRRLPRVMMKGDEGDPLVDRAKLLVKLLKSNRVQVVSIFNKGGYHGIELTNATAPPAQALYDAMKNFILTSR
;
A
#
# COMPACT_ATOMS: atom_id res chain seq x y z
N MET A 1 8.55 24.32 11.68
CA MET A 1 9.15 24.98 10.50
C MET A 1 10.35 24.22 9.89
N ALA A 2 10.51 22.92 10.17
CA ALA A 2 11.59 22.07 9.62
C ALA A 2 11.06 20.78 8.95
N ILE A 3 9.80 20.80 8.49
CA ILE A 3 9.10 19.65 7.87
C ILE A 3 8.92 19.86 6.35
N TYR A 4 9.14 21.08 5.84
CA TYR A 4 8.90 21.45 4.44
C TYR A 4 10.08 21.23 3.47
N ASN A 5 11.29 20.90 3.97
CA ASN A 5 12.49 20.81 3.12
C ASN A 5 12.88 19.41 2.64
N ILE A 6 12.15 18.35 3.02
CA ILE A 6 12.48 16.97 2.59
C ILE A 6 11.67 16.54 1.34
N LEU A 7 10.53 17.17 1.06
CA LEU A 7 9.87 17.06 -0.26
C LEU A 7 10.57 17.89 -1.35
N LEU A 8 11.42 18.85 -0.98
CA LEU A 8 12.11 19.71 -1.94
C LEU A 8 13.30 19.05 -2.65
N PHE A 9 13.82 17.93 -2.15
CA PHE A 9 14.96 17.25 -2.80
C PHE A 9 14.55 16.51 -4.09
N PHE A 10 13.25 16.28 -4.31
CA PHE A 10 12.70 15.83 -5.61
C PHE A 10 12.31 16.99 -6.54
N LEU A 11 12.19 18.22 -6.04
CA LEU A 11 11.73 19.39 -6.80
C LEU A 11 12.86 20.20 -7.45
N LEU A 12 14.12 20.01 -7.05
CA LEU A 12 15.21 20.91 -7.46
C LEU A 12 15.78 20.67 -8.89
N PHE A 13 15.32 19.66 -9.63
CA PHE A 13 15.68 19.48 -11.05
C PHE A 13 14.58 19.91 -12.04
N CYS A 14 13.42 20.37 -11.57
CA CYS A 14 12.26 20.67 -12.43
C CYS A 14 12.10 22.14 -12.83
N GLN A 15 13.10 23.00 -12.63
CA GLN A 15 13.06 24.40 -13.10
C GLN A 15 14.11 24.69 -14.16
N LEU A 16 13.98 24.06 -15.33
CA LEU A 16 14.44 24.61 -16.61
C LEU A 16 13.40 24.24 -17.66
N GLY A 17 12.28 24.97 -17.63
CA GLY A 17 11.26 24.91 -18.67
C GLY A 17 11.79 25.52 -19.96
N LEU A 18 12.47 24.72 -20.78
CA LEU A 18 12.73 25.06 -22.17
C LEU A 18 11.48 24.69 -22.97
N LYS A 19 10.75 25.73 -23.42
CA LYS A 19 9.80 25.61 -24.53
C LYS A 19 10.59 25.10 -25.75
N ILE A 20 10.24 23.92 -26.23
CA ILE A 20 10.63 23.48 -27.58
C ILE A 20 9.36 23.28 -28.37
N THR A 21 9.25 24.05 -29.44
CA THR A 21 8.29 23.87 -30.53
C THR A 21 8.96 23.13 -31.68
N SER A 22 8.12 22.38 -32.41
CA SER A 22 8.29 21.67 -33.68
C SER A 22 9.17 20.41 -33.76
N SER A 23 8.49 19.32 -34.14
CA SER A 23 8.87 18.21 -35.02
C SER A 23 10.35 17.85 -35.12
N ASP A 24 10.76 16.92 -34.27
CA ASP A 24 11.68 15.83 -34.58
C ASP A 24 11.22 14.63 -33.76
N GLU A 25 11.38 13.40 -34.27
CA GLU A 25 11.23 12.18 -33.47
C GLU A 25 12.21 12.27 -32.30
N GLN A 26 11.75 12.80 -31.16
CA GLN A 26 12.55 12.89 -29.94
C GLN A 26 12.96 11.47 -29.54
N GLU A 27 14.23 11.14 -29.78
CA GLU A 27 14.88 9.98 -29.17
C GLU A 27 14.50 9.97 -27.68
N THR A 28 13.83 8.91 -27.25
CA THR A 28 13.54 8.68 -25.84
C THR A 28 14.84 8.76 -25.04
N PRO A 29 14.90 9.53 -23.93
CA PRO A 29 16.08 9.58 -23.09
C PRO A 29 16.51 8.16 -22.69
N LYS A 30 17.76 7.78 -22.99
CA LYS A 30 18.31 6.50 -22.56
C LYS A 30 18.78 6.64 -21.11
N HIS A 31 17.88 6.36 -20.17
CA HIS A 31 18.22 6.35 -18.75
C HIS A 31 19.18 5.21 -18.39
N THR A 32 20.11 5.49 -17.48
CA THR A 32 21.05 4.47 -16.98
C THR A 32 20.56 3.83 -15.68
N LEU A 33 21.06 2.63 -15.35
CA LEU A 33 20.79 2.02 -14.04
C LEU A 33 21.32 2.88 -12.88
N GLN A 34 22.45 3.57 -13.10
CA GLN A 34 23.04 4.44 -12.10
C GLN A 34 22.14 5.64 -11.79
N GLU A 35 21.49 6.23 -12.81
CA GLU A 35 20.49 7.28 -12.61
C GLU A 35 19.32 6.78 -11.75
N ALA A 36 18.84 5.55 -11.99
CA ALA A 36 17.75 4.98 -11.22
C ALA A 36 18.13 4.77 -9.74
N TYR A 37 19.35 4.32 -9.47
CA TYR A 37 19.91 4.22 -8.12
C TYR A 37 19.99 5.57 -7.43
N ASN A 38 20.47 6.60 -8.14
CA ASN A 38 20.59 7.95 -7.60
C ASN A 38 19.22 8.55 -7.25
N VAL A 39 18.22 8.40 -8.13
CA VAL A 39 16.85 8.89 -7.87
C VAL A 39 16.24 8.23 -6.63
N LEU A 40 16.49 6.94 -6.43
CA LEU A 40 15.99 6.21 -5.27
C LEU A 40 16.83 6.42 -3.99
N GLY A 41 18.02 6.98 -4.10
CA GLY A 41 18.99 7.04 -2.99
C GLY A 41 19.35 5.65 -2.46
N ILE A 42 19.55 4.69 -3.37
CA ILE A 42 19.96 3.32 -3.04
C ILE A 42 21.26 2.94 -3.75
N LYS A 43 21.98 1.98 -3.19
CA LYS A 43 23.20 1.44 -3.77
C LYS A 43 23.19 -0.09 -3.67
N PRO A 44 23.42 -0.82 -4.78
CA PRO A 44 23.54 -2.27 -4.74
C PRO A 44 24.84 -2.72 -4.06
N ASN A 45 24.73 -3.75 -3.24
CA ASN A 45 25.86 -4.38 -2.56
C ASN A 45 26.26 -5.69 -3.29
N PRO A 46 27.53 -6.14 -3.17
CA PRO A 46 28.00 -7.38 -3.82
C PRO A 46 27.23 -8.66 -3.42
N ASP A 47 26.64 -8.68 -2.23
CA ASP A 47 25.83 -9.80 -1.72
C ASP A 47 24.38 -9.81 -2.27
N GLY A 48 24.02 -8.82 -3.08
CA GLY A 48 22.69 -8.65 -3.65
C GLY A 48 21.69 -7.89 -2.77
N SER A 49 22.11 -7.42 -1.59
CA SER A 49 21.33 -6.49 -0.76
C SER A 49 21.43 -5.03 -1.25
N LEU A 50 20.63 -4.13 -0.66
CA LEU A 50 20.70 -2.70 -0.94
C LEU A 50 21.12 -1.90 0.29
N THR A 51 22.08 -1.00 0.09
CA THR A 51 22.27 0.14 0.99
C THR A 51 21.24 1.21 0.62
N ARG A 52 20.43 1.65 1.59
CA ARG A 52 19.42 2.72 1.41
C ARG A 52 19.96 3.99 2.09
N GLU A 53 20.46 4.93 1.28
CA GLU A 53 21.11 6.15 1.74
C GLU A 53 20.10 7.29 1.98
N ILE A 54 18.91 7.17 1.39
CA ILE A 54 17.80 8.11 1.60
C ILE A 54 17.38 8.16 3.07
N ARG A 55 17.41 9.36 3.65
CA ARG A 55 16.89 9.61 5.00
C ARG A 55 15.38 9.76 4.95
N ILE A 56 14.67 8.66 5.15
CA ILE A 56 13.22 8.63 5.27
C ILE A 56 12.83 9.03 6.70
N PRO A 57 12.04 10.10 6.91
CA PRO A 57 11.59 10.48 8.24
C PRO A 57 10.72 9.38 8.87
N MET A 58 11.13 8.91 10.05
CA MET A 58 10.42 7.93 10.86
C MET A 58 9.94 8.56 12.15
N VAL A 59 8.85 8.03 12.70
CA VAL A 59 8.28 8.48 13.97
C VAL A 59 8.18 7.33 14.96
N ASN A 60 8.40 7.64 16.23
CA ASN A 60 8.13 6.70 17.31
C ASN A 60 6.62 6.53 17.50
N ALA A 61 6.23 5.41 18.10
CA ALA A 61 4.84 5.19 18.47
C ALA A 61 4.50 6.07 19.69
N THR A 62 3.24 6.48 19.78
CA THR A 62 2.69 7.38 20.80
C THR A 62 1.58 6.66 21.58
N PRO A 63 1.95 5.80 22.56
CA PRO A 63 0.99 4.93 23.23
C PRO A 63 0.05 5.68 24.16
N ASP A 64 0.46 6.85 24.61
CA ASP A 64 -0.25 7.72 25.55
C ASP A 64 -0.54 9.08 24.92
N ILE A 65 -1.43 9.84 25.58
CA ILE A 65 -1.68 11.24 25.20
C ILE A 65 -0.47 12.05 25.63
N GLU A 66 0.25 12.61 24.67
CA GLU A 66 1.38 13.49 24.95
C GLU A 66 0.88 14.75 25.69
N PRO A 67 1.45 15.10 26.85
CA PRO A 67 0.93 16.19 27.69
C PRO A 67 0.80 17.55 26.99
N THR A 68 1.62 17.79 25.97
CA THR A 68 1.67 19.03 25.20
C THR A 68 0.92 18.97 23.88
N SER A 69 0.37 17.81 23.51
CA SER A 69 -0.28 17.63 22.21
C SER A 69 -1.74 18.00 22.25
N THR A 70 -2.10 19.06 21.51
CA THR A 70 -3.49 19.43 21.24
C THR A 70 -4.03 18.85 19.94
N THR A 71 -3.17 18.18 19.15
CA THR A 71 -3.48 17.70 17.79
C THR A 71 -3.50 16.18 17.67
N GLN A 72 -3.15 15.45 18.73
CA GLN A 72 -3.21 13.98 18.71
C GLN A 72 -4.66 13.52 18.52
N ILE A 73 -4.87 12.64 17.55
CA ILE A 73 -6.20 12.10 17.20
C ILE A 73 -6.29 10.58 17.41
N ALA A 74 -5.15 9.91 17.51
CA ALA A 74 -5.02 8.48 17.76
C ALA A 74 -3.80 8.19 18.65
N LEU A 75 -3.82 7.03 19.29
CA LEU A 75 -2.67 6.44 19.99
C LEU A 75 -2.05 5.40 19.08
N SER A 76 -0.74 5.19 19.18
CA SER A 76 -0.03 4.14 18.45
C SER A 76 0.95 3.36 19.31
N LYS A 77 1.15 2.07 19.02
CA LYS A 77 2.17 1.23 19.67
C LYS A 77 2.67 0.13 18.74
N ASP A 78 3.91 -0.29 18.93
CA ASP A 78 4.51 -1.38 18.18
C ASP A 78 4.36 -2.70 18.95
N ILE A 79 3.93 -3.75 18.27
CA ILE A 79 3.86 -5.11 18.82
C ILE A 79 4.58 -6.09 17.87
N PRO A 80 5.32 -7.09 18.39
CA PRO A 80 5.95 -8.11 17.55
C PRO A 80 4.91 -8.88 16.74
N LEU A 81 5.20 -9.16 15.47
CA LEU A 81 4.39 -10.02 14.61
C LEU A 81 5.02 -11.41 14.51
N ASN A 82 6.24 -11.47 13.98
CA ASN A 82 6.99 -12.72 13.82
C ASN A 82 8.46 -12.49 14.19
N PRO A 83 8.93 -13.04 15.33
CA PRO A 83 10.31 -12.88 15.77
C PRO A 83 11.36 -13.40 14.78
N SER A 84 11.06 -14.47 14.05
CA SER A 84 12.00 -15.09 13.10
C SER A 84 12.25 -14.21 11.89
N THR A 85 11.25 -13.45 11.45
CA THR A 85 11.36 -12.49 10.33
C THR A 85 11.55 -11.05 10.81
N LYS A 86 11.56 -10.83 12.13
CA LYS A 86 11.67 -9.52 12.80
C LYS A 86 10.61 -8.51 12.34
N THR A 87 9.46 -9.00 11.88
CA THR A 87 8.32 -8.15 11.50
C THR A 87 7.53 -7.74 12.74
N PHE A 88 6.86 -6.60 12.64
CA PHE A 88 6.02 -6.06 13.71
C PHE A 88 4.75 -5.42 13.13
N ILE A 89 3.78 -5.15 14.01
CA ILE A 89 2.59 -4.37 13.69
C ILE A 89 2.66 -3.08 14.51
N ARG A 90 2.51 -1.93 13.85
CA ARG A 90 2.13 -0.70 14.54
C ARG A 90 0.61 -0.63 14.62
N LEU A 91 0.10 -0.78 15.84
CA LEU A 91 -1.31 -0.63 16.14
C LEU A 91 -1.65 0.84 16.32
N TYR A 92 -2.83 1.23 15.83
CA TYR A 92 -3.44 2.53 16.05
C TYR A 92 -4.83 2.37 16.64
N LYS A 93 -5.15 3.19 17.63
CA LYS A 93 -6.46 3.24 18.28
C LYS A 93 -6.96 4.69 18.31
N PRO A 94 -8.23 4.97 17.98
CA PRO A 94 -8.78 6.32 18.12
C PRO A 94 -8.79 6.75 19.60
N LEU A 95 -8.57 8.04 19.85
CA LEU A 95 -8.67 8.58 21.22
C LEU A 95 -10.08 8.44 21.82
N LYS A 96 -11.11 8.64 20.99
CA LYS A 96 -12.52 8.58 21.38
C LYS A 96 -13.21 7.45 20.62
N PRO A 97 -12.98 6.16 20.99
CA PRO A 97 -13.71 5.06 20.37
C PRO A 97 -15.22 5.25 20.63
N THR A 98 -16.06 4.82 19.70
CA THR A 98 -17.52 4.89 19.86
C THR A 98 -17.95 4.11 21.11
N LYS A 99 -18.59 4.81 22.05
CA LYS A 99 -19.05 4.21 23.31
C LYS A 99 -20.00 3.05 23.01
N ASN A 100 -19.78 1.91 23.66
CA ASN A 100 -20.63 0.71 23.61
C ASN A 100 -20.72 -0.02 22.26
N SER A 101 -19.83 0.27 21.29
CA SER A 101 -19.77 -0.48 20.03
C SER A 101 -18.35 -0.92 19.72
N LYS A 102 -18.17 -2.19 19.33
CA LYS A 102 -16.92 -2.64 18.73
C LYS A 102 -16.73 -2.02 17.34
N ILE A 103 -15.48 -1.73 16.99
CA ILE A 103 -15.08 -1.04 15.76
C ILE A 103 -14.34 -1.99 14.80
N PRO A 104 -14.35 -1.74 13.48
CA PRO A 104 -13.66 -2.60 12.53
C PRO A 104 -12.13 -2.63 12.76
N LEU A 105 -11.51 -3.70 12.29
CA LEU A 105 -10.05 -3.81 12.16
C LEU A 105 -9.64 -3.57 10.71
N ILE A 106 -8.65 -2.71 10.52
CA ILE A 106 -8.01 -2.48 9.23
C ILE A 106 -6.59 -3.01 9.32
N ILE A 107 -6.25 -4.03 8.55
CA ILE A 107 -4.86 -4.46 8.39
C ILE A 107 -4.29 -3.66 7.22
N TYR A 108 -3.33 -2.79 7.50
CA TYR A 108 -2.75 -1.86 6.54
C TYR A 108 -1.35 -2.31 6.09
N LEU A 109 -1.12 -2.30 4.79
CA LEU A 109 0.19 -2.55 4.17
C LEU A 109 0.62 -1.27 3.46
N HIS A 110 1.80 -0.74 3.84
CA HIS A 110 2.30 0.50 3.27
C HIS A 110 2.80 0.36 1.83
N GLY A 111 3.00 1.49 1.16
CA GLY A 111 3.60 1.57 -0.17
C GLY A 111 5.14 1.61 -0.11
N GLY A 112 5.79 1.79 -1.25
CA GLY A 112 7.26 1.79 -1.36
C GLY A 112 7.81 0.72 -2.28
N ASP A 113 7.02 0.30 -3.27
CA ASP A 113 7.51 -0.53 -4.38
C ASP A 113 8.17 -1.84 -3.93
N PHE A 114 7.78 -2.35 -2.75
CA PHE A 114 8.39 -3.46 -2.00
C PHE A 114 9.83 -3.25 -1.51
N VAL A 115 10.47 -2.13 -1.85
CA VAL A 115 11.90 -1.91 -1.61
C VAL A 115 12.16 -0.87 -0.52
N LEU A 116 11.24 0.08 -0.31
CA LEU A 116 11.41 1.24 0.57
C LEU A 116 10.30 1.35 1.63
N PHE A 117 10.57 2.26 2.57
CA PHE A 117 9.70 2.67 3.69
C PHE A 117 9.51 1.63 4.79
N SER A 118 8.71 2.01 5.79
CA SER A 118 8.39 1.25 6.99
C SER A 118 7.01 1.69 7.48
N ALA A 119 6.35 0.86 8.30
CA ALA A 119 5.21 1.24 9.12
C ALA A 119 5.51 2.45 10.05
N LYS A 120 6.78 2.77 10.28
CA LYS A 120 7.24 3.94 11.04
C LYS A 120 7.40 5.21 10.20
N THR A 121 7.38 5.12 8.87
CA THR A 121 7.54 6.28 8.00
C THR A 121 6.43 7.30 8.24
N VAL A 122 6.80 8.58 8.40
CA VAL A 122 5.90 9.65 8.86
C VAL A 122 4.61 9.76 8.03
N ILE A 123 4.68 9.66 6.71
CA ILE A 123 3.52 9.78 5.82
C ILE A 123 2.51 8.65 6.05
N PHE A 124 2.99 7.41 6.27
CA PHE A 124 2.13 6.27 6.54
C PHE A 124 1.62 6.27 7.98
N HIS A 125 2.42 6.76 8.91
CA HIS A 125 1.99 6.93 10.29
C HIS A 125 0.84 7.93 10.39
N GLU A 126 0.96 9.08 9.73
CA GLU A 126 -0.09 10.09 9.74
C GLU A 126 -1.36 9.61 9.02
N PHE A 127 -1.21 8.92 7.88
CA PHE A 127 -2.33 8.27 7.20
C PHE A 127 -3.08 7.29 8.12
N CYS A 128 -2.36 6.48 8.91
CA CYS A 128 -2.97 5.56 9.86
C CYS A 128 -3.66 6.27 11.04
N ASN A 129 -3.09 7.38 11.54
CA ASN A 129 -3.74 8.22 12.56
C ASN A 129 -5.10 8.75 12.05
N GLN A 130 -5.14 9.31 10.84
CA GLN A 130 -6.35 9.84 10.23
C GLN A 130 -7.41 8.75 10.04
N ILE A 131 -7.03 7.61 9.46
CA ILE A 131 -7.94 6.47 9.27
C ILE A 131 -8.52 5.99 10.60
N SER A 132 -7.66 5.83 11.62
CA SER A 132 -8.09 5.33 12.92
C SER A 132 -9.11 6.26 13.56
N ALA A 133 -8.94 7.58 13.40
CA ALA A 133 -9.81 8.60 14.00
C ALA A 133 -11.11 8.90 13.21
N GLN A 134 -11.06 8.99 11.88
CA GLN A 134 -12.17 9.55 11.08
C GLN A 134 -13.38 8.63 10.89
N PHE A 135 -13.17 7.31 10.90
CA PHE A 135 -14.26 6.33 10.83
C PHE A 135 -14.02 5.20 11.84
N PRO A 136 -13.92 5.59 13.13
CA PRO A 136 -13.30 4.87 14.25
C PRO A 136 -12.97 3.41 13.95
N ALA A 137 -11.68 3.11 13.75
CA ALA A 137 -11.17 1.78 13.48
C ALA A 137 -9.87 1.53 14.24
N VAL A 138 -9.62 0.28 14.62
CA VAL A 138 -8.26 -0.12 14.98
C VAL A 138 -7.50 -0.39 13.68
N VAL A 139 -6.33 0.23 13.51
CA VAL A 139 -5.47 -0.02 12.35
C VAL A 139 -4.26 -0.83 12.80
N ALA A 140 -3.99 -1.94 12.13
CA ALA A 140 -2.80 -2.77 12.27
C ALA A 140 -1.92 -2.55 11.04
N SER A 141 -1.00 -1.57 11.11
CA SER A 141 -0.03 -1.27 10.06
C SER A 141 1.13 -2.24 10.15
N VAL A 142 1.33 -3.06 9.12
CA VAL A 142 2.30 -4.16 9.13
C VAL A 142 3.64 -3.66 8.61
N GLU A 143 4.70 -3.88 9.39
CA GLU A 143 6.08 -3.84 8.91
C GLU A 143 6.39 -5.17 8.25
N TYR A 144 6.38 -5.18 6.91
CA TYR A 144 6.72 -6.36 6.12
C TYR A 144 8.17 -6.29 5.63
N ARG A 145 8.76 -7.44 5.30
CA ARG A 145 10.14 -7.52 4.80
C ARG A 145 10.26 -6.91 3.41
N LEU A 146 11.35 -6.19 3.17
CA LEU A 146 11.62 -5.50 1.92
C LEU A 146 12.50 -6.33 0.97
N ALA A 147 12.32 -6.08 -0.31
CA ALA A 147 13.16 -6.58 -1.39
C ALA A 147 14.37 -5.65 -1.62
N PRO A 148 15.47 -6.15 -2.19
CA PRO A 148 15.71 -7.51 -2.71
C PRO A 148 16.15 -8.54 -1.66
N GLU A 149 16.39 -8.14 -0.41
CA GLU A 149 16.80 -9.04 0.67
C GLU A 149 15.75 -10.13 0.90
N HIS A 150 14.48 -9.75 0.75
CA HIS A 150 13.34 -10.64 0.85
C HIS A 150 12.39 -10.42 -0.34
N ARG A 151 12.75 -10.97 -1.50
CA ARG A 151 11.93 -10.94 -2.72
C ARG A 151 10.53 -11.51 -2.47
N LEU A 152 9.57 -11.12 -3.31
CA LEU A 152 8.25 -11.72 -3.32
C LEU A 152 8.37 -13.24 -3.51
N PRO A 153 7.68 -14.06 -2.70
CA PRO A 153 6.46 -13.72 -1.97
C PRO A 153 6.62 -13.28 -0.50
N ALA A 154 7.81 -12.94 0.00
CA ALA A 154 8.02 -12.69 1.44
C ALA A 154 7.02 -11.71 2.07
N ALA A 155 6.77 -10.56 1.42
CA ALA A 155 5.80 -9.58 1.90
C ALA A 155 4.35 -10.12 1.92
N TYR A 156 4.01 -11.07 1.04
CA TYR A 156 2.71 -11.74 1.06
C TYR A 156 2.61 -12.74 2.21
N ASP A 157 3.72 -13.38 2.58
CA ASP A 157 3.79 -14.26 3.75
C ASP A 157 3.62 -13.42 5.03
N ASP A 158 4.28 -12.27 5.11
CA ASP A 158 4.16 -11.35 6.26
C ASP A 158 2.74 -10.77 6.41
N ALA A 159 2.06 -10.50 5.30
CA ALA A 159 0.65 -10.12 5.33
C ALA A 159 -0.27 -11.26 5.79
N MET A 160 0.05 -12.51 5.42
CA MET A 160 -0.67 -13.68 5.94
C MET A 160 -0.43 -13.88 7.44
N ASP A 161 0.79 -13.65 7.92
CA ASP A 161 1.11 -13.66 9.35
C ASP A 161 0.25 -12.64 10.10
N ALA A 162 0.07 -11.43 9.55
CA ALA A 162 -0.80 -10.41 10.15
C ALA A 162 -2.29 -10.82 10.19
N ILE A 163 -2.79 -11.47 9.13
CA ILE A 163 -4.15 -12.02 9.09
C ILE A 163 -4.32 -13.13 10.14
N MET A 164 -3.34 -14.02 10.26
CA MET A 164 -3.34 -15.11 11.25
C MET A 164 -3.18 -14.59 12.68
N TRP A 165 -2.41 -13.52 12.87
CA TRP A 165 -2.33 -12.78 14.13
C TRP A 165 -3.71 -12.23 14.51
N ALA A 166 -4.44 -11.58 13.59
CA ALA A 166 -5.78 -11.07 13.87
C ALA A 166 -6.74 -12.21 14.24
N ARG A 167 -6.67 -13.35 13.54
CA ARG A 167 -7.41 -14.56 13.89
C ARG A 167 -7.09 -15.04 15.31
N LYS A 168 -5.80 -15.10 15.66
CA LYS A 168 -5.36 -15.48 17.01
C LYS A 168 -5.99 -14.54 18.06
N GLN A 169 -5.89 -13.24 17.86
CA GLN A 169 -6.49 -12.27 18.78
C GLN A 169 -8.01 -12.44 18.94
N ALA A 170 -8.70 -12.83 17.87
CA ALA A 170 -10.15 -13.05 17.89
C ALA A 170 -10.58 -14.30 18.68
N VAL A 171 -9.73 -15.32 18.75
CA VAL A 171 -9.99 -16.56 19.52
C VAL A 171 -9.65 -16.39 21.00
N PHE A 172 -8.62 -15.61 21.32
CA PHE A 172 -8.18 -15.39 22.70
C PHE A 172 -9.09 -14.40 23.44
N VAL A 173 -10.23 -14.90 23.91
CA VAL A 173 -11.11 -14.18 24.86
C VAL A 173 -10.32 -14.02 26.16
N ASN A 174 -9.94 -12.79 26.50
CA ASN A 174 -9.22 -12.35 27.71
C ASN A 174 -7.68 -12.38 27.72
N GLY A 175 -7.01 -12.87 26.67
CA GLY A 175 -5.53 -12.89 26.59
C GLY A 175 -4.89 -11.94 25.57
N GLY A 176 -5.71 -11.27 24.75
CA GLY A 176 -5.25 -10.37 23.69
C GLY A 176 -4.90 -8.96 24.18
N ASP A 177 -4.19 -8.22 23.34
CA ASP A 177 -3.84 -6.81 23.57
C ASP A 177 -5.08 -5.96 23.94
N ALA A 178 -4.97 -5.08 24.93
CA ALA A 178 -6.10 -4.31 25.45
C ALA A 178 -6.85 -3.49 24.38
N TRP A 179 -6.14 -2.99 23.35
CA TRP A 179 -6.76 -2.21 22.27
C TRP A 179 -7.59 -3.08 21.34
N ILE A 180 -7.27 -4.38 21.28
CA ILE A 180 -7.97 -5.35 20.44
C ILE A 180 -9.32 -5.76 21.02
N LYS A 181 -9.57 -5.51 22.31
CA LYS A 181 -10.90 -5.68 22.91
C LYS A 181 -11.97 -4.78 22.26
N LEU A 182 -11.54 -3.68 21.63
CA LEU A 182 -12.41 -2.76 20.88
C LEU A 182 -12.82 -3.32 19.52
N VAL A 183 -12.16 -4.37 19.02
CA VAL A 183 -12.30 -4.83 17.64
C VAL A 183 -13.51 -5.75 17.46
N ASP A 184 -14.30 -5.48 16.42
CA ASP A 184 -15.24 -6.41 15.83
C ASP A 184 -14.55 -7.22 14.72
N PHE A 185 -14.15 -8.43 15.07
CA PHE A 185 -13.46 -9.35 14.16
C PHE A 185 -14.35 -9.89 13.03
N SER A 186 -15.66 -9.68 13.07
CA SER A 186 -16.54 -9.95 11.93
C SER A 186 -16.45 -8.87 10.85
N ARG A 187 -15.70 -7.78 11.11
CA ARG A 187 -15.52 -6.61 10.25
C ARG A 187 -14.03 -6.29 10.08
N VAL A 188 -13.29 -7.20 9.44
CA VAL A 188 -11.89 -7.00 9.07
C VAL A 188 -11.80 -6.50 7.63
N PHE A 189 -10.95 -5.51 7.38
CA PHE A 189 -10.66 -4.99 6.04
C PHE A 189 -9.15 -5.03 5.81
N LEU A 190 -8.75 -5.37 4.58
CA LEU A 190 -7.36 -5.25 4.15
C LEU A 190 -7.22 -3.97 3.34
N LEU A 191 -6.33 -3.08 3.77
CA LEU A 191 -6.03 -1.82 3.09
C LEU A 191 -4.59 -1.83 2.63
N GLY A 192 -4.35 -1.37 1.41
CA GLY A 192 -2.99 -1.21 0.91
C GLY A 192 -2.86 -0.05 -0.04
N SER A 193 -1.74 0.67 0.06
CA SER A 193 -1.38 1.75 -0.86
C SER A 193 -0.20 1.32 -1.72
N SER A 194 -0.22 1.59 -3.03
CA SER A 194 0.89 1.22 -3.93
C SER A 194 1.25 -0.27 -3.81
N ALA A 195 2.51 -0.62 -3.50
CA ALA A 195 2.95 -2.00 -3.23
C ALA A 195 2.07 -2.71 -2.19
N GLY A 196 1.64 -2.02 -1.14
CA GLY A 196 0.69 -2.55 -0.17
C GLY A 196 -0.64 -2.97 -0.80
N GLY A 197 -1.12 -2.25 -1.80
CA GLY A 197 -2.32 -2.60 -2.57
C GLY A 197 -2.17 -3.93 -3.33
N ASN A 198 -0.97 -4.18 -3.88
CA ASN A 198 -0.61 -5.47 -4.46
C ASN A 198 -0.57 -6.57 -3.39
N ILE A 199 0.08 -6.31 -2.25
CA ILE A 199 0.19 -7.26 -1.14
C ILE A 199 -1.19 -7.71 -0.66
N VAL A 200 -2.12 -6.78 -0.41
CA VAL A 200 -3.46 -7.15 0.09
C VAL A 200 -4.27 -7.95 -0.92
N TYR A 201 -4.10 -7.70 -2.22
CA TYR A 201 -4.72 -8.51 -3.27
C TYR A 201 -4.23 -9.97 -3.22
N HIS A 202 -2.91 -10.18 -3.17
CA HIS A 202 -2.34 -11.52 -3.13
C HIS A 202 -2.58 -12.24 -1.80
N ALA A 203 -2.51 -11.52 -0.67
CA ALA A 203 -2.83 -12.06 0.66
C ALA A 203 -4.29 -12.51 0.73
N ALA A 204 -5.24 -11.71 0.22
CA ALA A 204 -6.64 -12.10 0.17
C ALA A 204 -6.87 -13.40 -0.63
N LEU A 205 -6.26 -13.52 -1.81
CA LEU A 205 -6.35 -14.74 -2.63
C LEU A 205 -5.80 -15.99 -1.90
N ARG A 206 -4.72 -15.82 -1.13
CA ARG A 206 -4.13 -16.89 -0.31
C ARG A 206 -5.05 -17.28 0.85
N ALA A 207 -5.60 -16.28 1.54
CA ALA A 207 -6.47 -16.44 2.70
C ALA A 207 -7.76 -17.22 2.38
N LEU A 208 -8.24 -17.19 1.13
CA LEU A 208 -9.40 -17.99 0.68
C LEU A 208 -9.24 -19.51 0.83
N ASN A 209 -8.02 -20.02 1.01
CA ASN A 209 -7.78 -21.45 1.20
C ASN A 209 -7.65 -21.85 2.67
N LEU A 210 -7.86 -20.91 3.60
CA LEU A 210 -7.69 -21.11 5.03
C LEU A 210 -9.02 -20.94 5.77
N ASN A 211 -9.15 -21.63 6.91
CA ASN A 211 -10.22 -21.36 7.86
C ASN A 211 -9.83 -20.18 8.75
N LEU A 212 -10.44 -19.02 8.48
CA LEU A 212 -10.17 -17.80 9.23
C LEU A 212 -11.11 -17.59 10.43
N SER A 213 -12.06 -18.49 10.69
CA SER A 213 -12.99 -18.32 11.81
C SER A 213 -12.25 -18.05 13.13
N PRO A 214 -12.69 -17.05 13.94
CA PRO A 214 -13.94 -16.28 13.80
C PRO A 214 -13.85 -14.99 12.98
N ILE A 215 -12.69 -14.67 12.37
CA ILE A 215 -12.55 -13.42 11.61
C ILE A 215 -13.28 -13.49 10.26
N LYS A 216 -13.82 -12.35 9.81
CA LYS A 216 -14.41 -12.20 8.47
C LYS A 216 -13.79 -11.00 7.77
N ILE A 217 -13.09 -11.25 6.66
CA ILE A 217 -12.59 -10.21 5.77
C ILE A 217 -13.76 -9.72 4.91
N LYS A 218 -14.24 -8.51 5.19
CA LYS A 218 -15.43 -7.90 4.55
C LYS A 218 -15.11 -7.13 3.28
N GLY A 219 -13.87 -6.70 3.09
CA GLY A 219 -13.45 -6.05 1.85
C GLY A 219 -11.97 -5.78 1.75
N LEU A 220 -11.54 -5.52 0.51
CA LEU A 220 -10.20 -5.04 0.17
C LEU A 220 -10.32 -3.58 -0.26
N ILE A 221 -9.41 -2.74 0.22
CA ILE A 221 -9.30 -1.35 -0.19
C ILE A 221 -7.90 -1.17 -0.80
N MET A 222 -7.85 -0.86 -2.09
CA MET A 222 -6.61 -0.69 -2.84
C MET A 222 -6.52 0.75 -3.31
N ASN A 223 -5.59 1.50 -2.71
CA ASN A 223 -5.24 2.86 -3.13
C ASN A 223 -4.05 2.81 -4.09
N GLN A 224 -4.29 3.10 -5.37
CA GLN A 224 -3.27 3.12 -6.44
C GLN A 224 -2.37 1.87 -6.42
N PRO A 225 -2.94 0.65 -6.48
CA PRO A 225 -2.14 -0.56 -6.26
C PRO A 225 -1.07 -0.75 -7.33
N TYR A 226 0.12 -1.17 -6.88
CA TYR A 226 1.32 -1.30 -7.69
C TYR A 226 1.32 -2.61 -8.47
N PHE A 227 0.90 -2.54 -9.72
CA PHE A 227 0.93 -3.64 -10.67
C PHE A 227 1.80 -3.27 -11.87
N GLY A 228 2.27 -4.29 -12.58
CA GLY A 228 3.16 -4.17 -13.72
C GLY A 228 2.79 -5.14 -14.84
N GLY A 229 3.70 -5.26 -15.80
CA GLY A 229 3.60 -6.10 -16.99
C GLY A 229 4.73 -5.75 -17.95
N VAL A 230 5.09 -6.69 -18.84
CA VAL A 230 6.14 -6.44 -19.83
C VAL A 230 5.66 -5.42 -20.86
N HIS A 231 4.44 -5.59 -21.37
CA HIS A 231 3.82 -4.64 -22.27
C HIS A 231 3.34 -3.40 -21.51
N ARG A 232 3.63 -2.23 -22.09
CA ARG A 232 3.24 -0.94 -21.53
C ARG A 232 1.79 -0.61 -21.81
N THR A 233 1.10 -0.06 -20.82
CA THR A 233 -0.24 0.53 -21.00
C THR A 233 -0.14 1.92 -21.62
N LYS A 234 -1.29 2.49 -22.01
CA LYS A 234 -1.33 3.85 -22.56
C LYS A 234 -0.92 4.88 -21.50
N SER A 235 -1.36 4.73 -20.25
CA SER A 235 -0.95 5.59 -19.14
C SER A 235 0.55 5.55 -18.89
N GLU A 236 1.17 4.38 -18.91
CA GLU A 236 2.63 4.24 -18.75
C GLU A 236 3.39 4.94 -19.87
N ILE A 237 2.99 4.74 -21.14
CA ILE A 237 3.64 5.42 -22.28
C ILE A 237 3.49 6.94 -22.16
N ARG A 238 2.29 7.41 -21.81
CA ARG A 238 1.99 8.84 -21.66
C ARG A 238 2.79 9.49 -20.54
N LEU A 239 3.02 8.76 -19.44
CA LEU A 239 3.65 9.25 -18.22
C LEU A 239 5.02 8.58 -18.00
N ARG A 240 5.78 8.37 -19.08
CA ARG A 240 7.03 7.60 -19.05
C ARG A 240 8.09 8.21 -18.13
N GLU A 241 8.16 9.54 -18.10
CA GLU A 241 9.05 10.36 -17.26
C GLU A 241 8.31 10.96 -16.05
N ASP A 242 7.31 10.26 -15.52
CA ASP A 242 6.57 10.75 -14.36
C ASP A 242 7.49 11.11 -13.18
N ALA A 243 7.16 12.19 -12.46
CA ALA A 243 8.00 12.69 -11.37
C ALA A 243 8.02 11.76 -10.15
N TYR A 244 7.04 10.86 -10.01
CA TYR A 244 6.88 9.96 -8.88
C TYR A 244 7.17 8.50 -9.25
N ILE A 245 6.71 8.04 -10.41
CA ILE A 245 6.89 6.67 -10.91
C ILE A 245 7.49 6.68 -12.33
N PRO A 246 8.72 7.21 -12.53
CA PRO A 246 9.35 7.16 -13.83
C PRO A 246 9.64 5.70 -14.22
N LEU A 247 9.38 5.34 -15.48
CA LEU A 247 9.31 3.92 -15.84
C LEU A 247 10.65 3.19 -15.75
N TYR A 248 11.78 3.87 -15.96
CA TYR A 248 13.10 3.26 -15.83
C TYR A 248 13.41 2.87 -14.38
N VAL A 249 12.93 3.66 -13.40
CA VAL A 249 13.01 3.35 -11.97
C VAL A 249 12.02 2.25 -11.61
N ASN A 250 10.78 2.34 -12.08
CA ASN A 250 9.75 1.34 -11.87
C ASN A 250 10.20 -0.06 -12.34
N ASP A 251 10.85 -0.14 -13.50
CA ASP A 251 11.40 -1.38 -14.04
C ASP A 251 12.46 -1.99 -13.12
N LEU A 252 13.40 -1.17 -12.66
CA LEU A 252 14.43 -1.58 -11.70
C LEU A 252 13.80 -2.11 -10.40
N LEU A 253 12.82 -1.41 -9.84
CA LEU A 253 12.13 -1.83 -8.61
C LEU A 253 11.44 -3.19 -8.76
N TRP A 254 10.78 -3.45 -9.90
CA TRP A 254 10.25 -4.78 -10.21
C TRP A 254 11.36 -5.84 -10.28
N THR A 255 12.56 -5.52 -10.79
CA THR A 255 13.68 -6.47 -10.80
C THR A 255 14.19 -6.80 -9.41
N PHE A 256 14.03 -5.91 -8.43
CA PHE A 256 14.33 -6.21 -7.02
C PHE A 256 13.21 -7.01 -6.37
N ALA A 257 11.96 -6.65 -6.60
CA ALA A 257 10.81 -7.26 -5.93
C ALA A 257 10.51 -8.69 -6.38
N LEU A 258 10.59 -8.97 -7.68
CA LEU A 258 10.17 -10.26 -8.23
C LEU A 258 11.15 -11.41 -7.88
N PRO A 259 10.70 -12.68 -7.96
CA PRO A 259 11.61 -13.82 -7.94
C PRO A 259 12.75 -13.65 -8.95
N LYS A 260 13.94 -14.18 -8.65
CA LYS A 260 15.09 -14.09 -9.57
C LYS A 260 14.69 -14.62 -10.96
N ASN A 261 15.09 -13.90 -12.00
CA ASN A 261 14.83 -14.20 -13.42
C ASN A 261 13.35 -14.11 -13.85
N ALA A 262 12.42 -13.71 -12.99
CA ALA A 262 11.04 -13.50 -13.38
C ALA A 262 10.88 -12.19 -14.15
N SER A 263 10.08 -12.21 -15.22
CA SER A 263 9.67 -11.00 -15.92
C SER A 263 8.50 -10.32 -15.21
N ARG A 264 8.17 -9.09 -15.62
CA ARG A 264 7.01 -8.37 -15.11
C ARG A 264 5.65 -8.98 -15.49
N ASP A 265 5.62 -9.99 -16.35
CA ASP A 265 4.42 -10.81 -16.57
C ASP A 265 4.30 -11.96 -15.57
N HIS A 266 5.20 -12.05 -14.58
CA HIS A 266 4.94 -12.88 -13.41
C HIS A 266 3.66 -12.43 -12.70
N VAL A 267 2.87 -13.38 -12.20
CA VAL A 267 1.54 -13.12 -11.60
C VAL A 267 1.54 -12.15 -10.41
N PHE A 268 2.70 -11.97 -9.78
CA PHE A 268 2.91 -11.01 -8.68
C PHE A 268 2.97 -9.56 -9.17
N SER A 269 3.37 -9.33 -10.42
CA SER A 269 3.39 -8.01 -11.04
C SER A 269 2.17 -7.82 -11.94
N ASN A 270 1.87 -8.80 -12.79
CA ASN A 270 0.74 -8.75 -13.73
C ASN A 270 -0.37 -9.73 -13.32
N PRO A 271 -1.40 -9.27 -12.57
CA PRO A 271 -2.47 -10.15 -12.09
C PRO A 271 -3.36 -10.67 -13.23
N LEU A 272 -3.27 -10.11 -14.44
CA LEU A 272 -4.05 -10.58 -15.59
C LEU A 272 -3.54 -11.94 -16.12
N MET A 273 -2.29 -12.29 -15.82
CA MET A 273 -1.69 -13.56 -16.20
C MET A 273 -2.32 -14.76 -15.50
N ILE A 274 -3.13 -14.50 -14.47
CA ILE A 274 -3.94 -15.49 -13.77
C ILE A 274 -4.97 -16.18 -14.66
N ARG A 275 -5.38 -15.56 -15.79
CA ARG A 275 -6.37 -16.09 -16.74
C ARG A 275 -5.93 -17.38 -17.43
N ARG A 276 -4.66 -17.76 -17.33
CA ARG A 276 -4.12 -19.00 -17.91
C ARG A 276 -4.48 -20.25 -17.09
N SER A 277 -5.18 -20.11 -15.96
CA SER A 277 -5.64 -21.22 -15.12
C SER A 277 -7.09 -21.03 -14.67
N SER A 278 -7.97 -21.96 -15.05
CA SER A 278 -9.39 -21.97 -14.65
C SER A 278 -9.58 -22.05 -13.13
N TYR A 279 -8.70 -22.78 -12.44
CA TYR A 279 -8.67 -22.88 -10.97
C TYR A 279 -8.49 -21.51 -10.29
N ASN A 280 -7.63 -20.67 -10.86
CA ASN A 280 -7.35 -19.35 -10.29
C ASN A 280 -8.49 -18.34 -10.52
N LEU A 281 -9.25 -18.47 -11.62
CA LEU A 281 -10.46 -17.66 -11.85
C LEU A 281 -11.56 -17.96 -10.81
N GLY A 282 -11.71 -19.24 -10.43
CA GLY A 282 -12.62 -19.65 -9.36
C GLY A 282 -12.29 -19.00 -8.01
N LYS A 283 -11.00 -18.75 -7.73
CA LYS A 283 -10.58 -18.02 -6.51
C LYS A 283 -10.96 -16.55 -6.55
N ILE A 284 -10.78 -15.86 -7.68
CA ILE A 284 -11.10 -14.44 -7.81
C ILE A 284 -12.57 -14.18 -7.45
N ARG A 285 -13.49 -15.00 -7.96
CA ARG A 285 -14.93 -14.86 -7.67
C ARG A 285 -15.28 -14.91 -6.18
N ARG A 286 -14.44 -15.55 -5.36
CA ARG A 286 -14.64 -15.70 -3.92
C ARG A 286 -14.06 -14.52 -3.11
N LEU A 287 -13.35 -13.58 -3.75
CA LEU A 287 -12.87 -12.38 -3.07
C LEU A 287 -14.05 -11.58 -2.49
N PRO A 288 -13.85 -10.92 -1.34
CA PRO A 288 -14.85 -10.02 -0.80
C PRO A 288 -14.99 -8.78 -1.70
N ARG A 289 -15.85 -7.83 -1.30
CA ARG A 289 -16.00 -6.56 -1.99
C ARG A 289 -14.66 -5.86 -2.12
N VAL A 290 -14.43 -5.16 -3.23
CA VAL A 290 -13.19 -4.44 -3.49
C VAL A 290 -13.48 -2.96 -3.73
N MET A 291 -12.78 -2.08 -3.03
CA MET A 291 -12.63 -0.67 -3.40
C MET A 291 -11.32 -0.50 -4.15
N MET A 292 -11.37 0.08 -5.34
CA MET A 292 -10.22 0.44 -6.16
C MET A 292 -10.21 1.95 -6.34
N LYS A 293 -9.14 2.60 -5.91
CA LYS A 293 -8.92 4.02 -6.16
C LYS A 293 -7.66 4.24 -7.01
N GLY A 294 -7.69 5.19 -7.94
CA GLY A 294 -6.54 5.63 -8.72
C GLY A 294 -6.77 7.01 -9.35
N ASP A 295 -5.75 7.55 -10.03
CA ASP A 295 -5.77 8.91 -10.59
C ASP A 295 -5.16 8.89 -11.99
N GLU A 296 -5.70 9.68 -12.92
CA GLU A 296 -5.25 9.64 -14.32
C GLU A 296 -3.80 10.11 -14.54
N GLY A 297 -3.23 10.86 -13.59
CA GLY A 297 -1.82 11.24 -13.54
C GLY A 297 -0.90 10.22 -12.90
N ASP A 298 -1.38 9.02 -12.55
CA ASP A 298 -0.56 7.89 -12.13
C ASP A 298 -0.24 6.99 -13.36
N PRO A 299 1.04 6.70 -13.67
CA PRO A 299 1.41 5.77 -14.74
C PRO A 299 0.70 4.41 -14.66
N LEU A 300 0.39 3.93 -13.45
CA LEU A 300 -0.16 2.60 -13.19
C LEU A 300 -1.69 2.53 -13.25
N VAL A 301 -2.37 3.66 -13.47
CA VAL A 301 -3.85 3.74 -13.43
C VAL A 301 -4.54 2.77 -14.40
N ASP A 302 -3.99 2.58 -15.60
CA ASP A 302 -4.58 1.63 -16.56
C ASP A 302 -4.47 0.18 -16.07
N ARG A 303 -3.43 -0.17 -15.32
CA ARG A 303 -3.29 -1.51 -14.72
C ARG A 303 -4.35 -1.73 -13.64
N ALA A 304 -4.61 -0.73 -12.80
CA ALA A 304 -5.71 -0.76 -11.84
C ALA A 304 -7.07 -0.90 -12.54
N LYS A 305 -7.33 -0.14 -13.61
CA LYS A 305 -8.55 -0.26 -14.43
C LYS A 305 -8.70 -1.64 -15.08
N LEU A 306 -7.62 -2.23 -15.57
CA LEU A 306 -7.62 -3.58 -16.13
C LEU A 306 -7.95 -4.62 -15.06
N LEU A 307 -7.40 -4.50 -13.85
CA LEU A 307 -7.76 -5.37 -12.74
C LEU A 307 -9.23 -5.22 -12.34
N VAL A 308 -9.77 -3.99 -12.30
CA VAL A 308 -11.21 -3.76 -12.08
C VAL A 308 -12.07 -4.51 -13.09
N LYS A 309 -11.71 -4.46 -14.37
CA LYS A 309 -12.42 -5.20 -15.44
C LYS A 309 -12.36 -6.71 -15.16
N LEU A 310 -11.18 -7.24 -14.80
CA LEU A 310 -11.02 -8.65 -14.46
C LEU A 310 -11.90 -9.05 -13.26
N LEU A 311 -11.87 -8.29 -12.17
CA LEU A 311 -12.66 -8.54 -10.96
C LEU A 311 -14.16 -8.54 -11.26
N LYS A 312 -14.66 -7.50 -11.96
CA LYS A 312 -16.08 -7.40 -12.35
C LYS A 312 -16.50 -8.55 -13.27
N SER A 313 -15.66 -8.93 -14.24
CA SER A 313 -15.95 -10.08 -15.12
C SER A 313 -16.05 -11.41 -14.37
N ASN A 314 -15.43 -11.51 -13.19
CA ASN A 314 -15.53 -12.65 -12.29
C ASN A 314 -16.55 -12.45 -11.16
N ARG A 315 -17.49 -11.50 -11.33
CA ARG A 315 -18.61 -11.22 -10.40
C ARG A 315 -18.19 -10.73 -9.01
N VAL A 316 -16.98 -10.21 -8.86
CA VAL A 316 -16.58 -9.51 -7.62
C VAL A 316 -17.27 -8.15 -7.59
N GLN A 317 -17.84 -7.77 -6.46
CA GLN A 317 -18.40 -6.43 -6.29
C GLN A 317 -17.26 -5.41 -6.15
N VAL A 318 -17.17 -4.47 -7.09
CA VAL A 318 -16.10 -3.47 -7.11
C VAL A 318 -16.66 -2.05 -7.08
N VAL A 319 -16.24 -1.26 -6.10
CA VAL A 319 -16.38 0.20 -6.07
C VAL A 319 -15.12 0.80 -6.68
N SER A 320 -15.25 1.61 -7.73
CA SER A 320 -14.12 2.16 -8.48
C SER A 320 -14.15 3.68 -8.45
N ILE A 321 -13.03 4.29 -8.08
CA ILE A 321 -12.86 5.74 -8.00
C ILE A 321 -11.61 6.10 -8.81
N PHE A 322 -11.80 6.72 -9.97
CA PHE A 322 -10.71 7.16 -10.83
C PHE A 322 -10.84 8.65 -11.07
N ASN A 323 -9.97 9.44 -10.43
CA ASN A 323 -10.01 10.89 -10.51
C ASN A 323 -9.29 11.40 -11.76
N LYS A 324 -9.78 12.49 -12.36
CA LYS A 324 -9.03 13.22 -13.38
C LYS A 324 -7.85 13.95 -12.74
N GLY A 325 -6.69 13.98 -13.42
CA GLY A 325 -5.48 14.58 -12.87
C GLY A 325 -4.88 13.74 -11.74
N GLY A 326 -4.36 14.40 -10.70
CA GLY A 326 -3.69 13.74 -9.57
C GLY A 326 -2.30 13.19 -9.93
N TYR A 327 -1.69 12.46 -9.00
CA TYR A 327 -0.42 11.74 -9.19
C TYR A 327 -0.31 10.60 -8.17
N HIS A 328 0.68 9.72 -8.33
CA HIS A 328 0.88 8.59 -7.43
C HIS A 328 1.21 9.05 -6.00
N GLY A 329 0.46 8.59 -5.00
CA GLY A 329 0.63 8.95 -3.60
C GLY A 329 0.06 10.31 -3.18
N ILE A 330 -0.76 10.97 -4.02
CA ILE A 330 -1.29 12.32 -3.76
C ILE A 330 -1.98 12.48 -2.38
N GLU A 331 -2.63 11.44 -1.83
CA GLU A 331 -3.26 11.51 -0.51
C GLU A 331 -2.29 11.44 0.66
N LEU A 332 -1.06 11.00 0.42
CA LEU A 332 -0.06 10.78 1.45
C LEU A 332 0.84 12.01 1.66
N THR A 333 0.82 12.97 0.73
CA THR A 333 1.65 14.18 0.82
C THR A 333 1.17 15.14 1.92
N ASN A 334 -0.15 15.26 2.08
CA ASN A 334 -0.77 16.00 3.17
C ASN A 334 -2.06 15.29 3.58
N ALA A 335 -2.02 14.69 4.76
CA ALA A 335 -3.09 13.84 5.27
C ALA A 335 -4.37 14.60 5.65
N THR A 336 -4.39 15.94 5.62
CA THR A 336 -5.61 16.75 5.85
C THR A 336 -6.03 17.54 4.62
N ALA A 337 -5.32 17.39 3.49
CA ALA A 337 -5.68 18.06 2.25
C ALA A 337 -6.90 17.41 1.57
N PRO A 338 -7.58 18.12 0.64
CA PRO A 338 -8.80 17.63 0.00
C PRO A 338 -8.68 16.23 -0.66
N PRO A 339 -7.57 15.85 -1.35
CA PRO A 339 -7.43 14.49 -1.89
C PRO A 339 -7.45 13.41 -0.80
N ALA A 340 -6.74 13.64 0.30
CA ALA A 340 -6.71 12.70 1.44
C ALA A 340 -8.09 12.58 2.08
N GLN A 341 -8.77 13.71 2.31
CA GLN A 341 -10.11 13.71 2.88
C GLN A 341 -11.11 12.95 2.01
N ALA A 342 -11.08 13.15 0.68
CA ALA A 342 -11.94 12.42 -0.25
C ALA A 342 -11.70 10.90 -0.19
N LEU A 343 -10.44 10.47 -0.05
CA LEU A 343 -10.11 9.06 0.15
C LEU A 343 -10.65 8.52 1.48
N TYR A 344 -10.52 9.25 2.59
CA TYR A 344 -11.08 8.83 3.88
C TYR A 344 -12.60 8.70 3.84
N ASP A 345 -13.29 9.65 3.23
CA ASP A 345 -14.75 9.61 3.09
C ASP A 345 -15.19 8.41 2.25
N ALA A 346 -14.48 8.12 1.16
CA ALA A 346 -14.74 6.95 0.34
C ALA A 346 -14.51 5.64 1.10
N MET A 347 -13.40 5.53 1.86
CA MET A 347 -13.12 4.36 2.70
C MET A 347 -14.16 4.16 3.79
N LYS A 348 -14.55 5.24 4.48
CA LYS A 348 -15.61 5.26 5.49
C LYS A 348 -16.92 4.73 4.91
N ASN A 349 -17.33 5.25 3.75
CA ASN A 349 -18.55 4.82 3.08
C ASN A 349 -18.48 3.34 2.65
N PHE A 350 -17.35 2.88 2.13
CA PHE A 350 -17.15 1.49 1.75
C PHE A 350 -17.25 0.54 2.96
N ILE A 351 -16.64 0.91 4.09
CA ILE A 351 -16.65 0.12 5.32
C ILE A 351 -18.04 0.09 5.97
N LEU A 352 -18.73 1.22 6.04
CA LEU A 352 -20.05 1.32 6.68
C LEU A 352 -21.16 0.61 5.88
N THR A 353 -21.03 0.55 4.55
CA THR A 353 -21.99 -0.17 3.68
C THR A 353 -21.71 -1.67 3.58
N SER A 354 -20.61 -2.16 4.16
CA SER A 354 -20.26 -3.58 4.20
C SER A 354 -20.85 -4.25 5.44
N ARG A 355 -22.18 -4.44 5.47
CA ARG A 355 -22.87 -5.16 6.55
C ARG A 355 -22.57 -6.66 6.53
#